data_AF-A0A0U2MDA4-F1
#
_entry.id   AF-A0A0U2MDA4-F1
#
_cell.length_a   1.000
_cell.length_b   1.000
_cell.length_c   1.000
_cell.angle_alpha   90.00
_cell.angle_beta   90.00
_cell.angle_gamma   90.00
#
_symmetry.space_group_name_H-M   'P 1'
#
loop_
_entity.id
_entity.type
_entity.pdbx_description
1 polymer ?
#
loop_
_entity_poly.entity_id
_entity_poly.type
_entity_poly.pdbx_seq_one_letter_code
_entity_poly.pdbx_strand_id
1 'polypeptide(L)' 'MDGYLLDTNIAIALLAGESASLEFVKQAKDDRMAIYFSVITECEVFSGLDSEYRLQGIKLFNPRRCIDVSSSLPDLPET' A
#
# COMPACT_ATOMS: atom_id res chain seq x y z
N MET A 1 -1.36 16.12 2.33
CA MET A 1 -2.11 14.94 1.83
C MET A 1 -2.30 14.07 3.05
N ASP A 2 -3.53 13.90 3.50
CA ASP A 2 -3.81 13.11 4.69
C ASP A 2 -4.27 11.73 4.25
N GLY A 3 -3.61 10.71 4.79
CA GLY A 3 -3.82 9.33 4.37
C GLY A 3 -2.80 8.40 4.99
N TYR A 4 -2.98 7.11 4.71
CA TYR A 4 -2.12 6.05 5.22
C TYR A 4 -1.23 5.52 4.10
N LEU A 5 0.07 5.44 4.38
CA LEU A 5 0.98 4.62 3.60
C LEU A 5 1.03 3.24 4.25
N LEU A 6 0.59 2.21 3.52
CA LEU A 6 0.58 0.85 4.03
C LEU A 6 1.95 0.21 3.87
N ASP A 7 2.44 -0.32 4.98
CA ASP A 7 3.59 -1.21 5.00
C ASP A 7 3.27 -2.57 4.36
N THR A 8 4.33 -3.28 3.96
CA THR A 8 4.26 -4.60 3.33
C THR A 8 3.53 -5.62 4.19
N ASN A 9 3.71 -5.60 5.51
CA ASN A 9 3.01 -6.52 6.40
C ASN A 9 1.48 -6.38 6.32
N ILE A 10 1.00 -5.13 6.24
CA ILE A 10 -0.44 -4.86 6.12
C ILE A 10 -0.96 -5.22 4.73
N ALA A 11 -0.16 -4.99 3.68
CA ALA A 11 -0.50 -5.40 2.32
C ALA A 11 -0.63 -6.94 2.20
N ILE A 12 0.27 -7.70 2.83
CA ILE A 12 0.19 -9.17 2.90
C ILE A 12 -1.05 -9.61 3.67
N ALA A 13 -1.32 -9.03 4.85
CA ALA A 13 -2.50 -9.35 5.64
C ALA A 13 -3.82 -9.06 4.87
N LEU A 14 -3.84 -8.02 4.03
CA LEU A 14 -4.98 -7.71 3.17
C LEU A 14 -5.19 -8.76 2.08
N LEU A 15 -4.10 -9.25 1.47
CA LEU A 15 -4.16 -10.33 0.48
C LEU A 15 -4.59 -11.66 1.10
N ALA A 16 -4.17 -11.93 2.33
CA ALA A 16 -4.59 -13.10 3.10
C ALA A 16 -6.06 -13.00 3.59
N GLY A 17 -6.71 -11.85 3.41
CA GLY A 17 -8.08 -11.63 3.85
C GLY A 17 -8.24 -11.56 5.36
N GLU A 18 -7.20 -11.16 6.09
CA GLU A 18 -7.25 -11.03 7.54
C GLU A 18 -8.28 -9.97 7.96
N SER A 19 -9.13 -10.31 8.94
CA SER A 19 -10.26 -9.46 9.31
C SER A 19 -9.83 -8.09 9.83
N ALA A 20 -8.76 -8.03 10.63
CA ALA A 20 -8.27 -6.78 11.21
C ALA A 20 -7.77 -5.79 10.13
N SER A 21 -7.09 -6.28 9.10
CA SER A 21 -6.59 -5.43 8.01
C SER A 21 -7.74 -4.94 7.12
N LEU A 22 -8.75 -5.80 6.86
CA LEU A 22 -9.96 -5.42 6.13
C LEU A 22 -10.80 -4.38 6.88
N GLU A 23 -10.96 -4.55 8.20
CA GLU A 23 -11.65 -3.58 9.07
C GLU A 23 -10.94 -2.24 9.08
N PHE A 24 -9.61 -2.24 9.15
CA PHE A 24 -8.81 -1.02 9.04
C PHE A 24 -9.07 -0.29 7.71
N VAL A 25 -9.01 -1.00 6.57
CA VAL A 25 -9.25 -0.39 5.25
C VAL A 25 -10.68 0.15 5.13
N LYS A 26 -11.65 -0.55 5.70
CA LYS A 26 -13.04 -0.11 5.75
C LYS A 26 -13.19 1.17 6.57
N GLN A 27 -12.59 1.22 7.76
CA GLN A 27 -12.60 2.40 8.62
C GLN A 27 -11.92 3.59 7.94
N ALA A 28 -10.74 3.39 7.36
CA ALA A 28 -10.04 4.44 6.60
C ALA A 28 -10.90 5.00 5.46
N LYS A 29 -11.67 4.15 4.76
CA LYS A 29 -12.63 4.59 3.74
C LYS A 29 -13.75 5.44 4.35
N ASP A 30 -14.32 5.02 5.48
CA ASP A 30 -15.41 5.74 6.16
C ASP A 30 -14.93 7.11 6.67
N ASP A 31 -13.67 7.19 7.13
CA ASP A 31 -12.99 8.42 7.55
C ASP A 31 -12.50 9.28 6.36
N ARG A 32 -12.73 8.84 5.11
CA ARG A 32 -12.26 9.49 3.87
C ARG A 32 -10.74 9.64 3.80
N MET A 33 -10.01 8.78 4.49
CA MET A 33 -8.55 8.72 4.44
C MET A 33 -8.11 7.95 3.21
N ALA A 34 -7.25 8.56 2.39
CA ALA A 34 -6.67 7.87 1.25
C ALA A 34 -5.69 6.79 1.71
N ILE A 35 -5.63 5.70 0.96
CA ILE A 35 -4.71 4.58 1.20
C ILE A 35 -3.73 4.54 0.04
N TYR A 36 -2.45 4.52 0.39
CA TYR A 36 -1.34 4.49 -0.52
C TYR A 36 -0.44 3.28 -0.27
N PHE A 37 0.22 2.84 -1.32
CA PHE A 37 1.32 1.88 -1.28
C PHE A 37 2.56 2.57 -1.87
N SER A 38 3.76 2.11 -1.52
CA SER A 38 4.95 2.51 -2.26
C SER A 38 5.25 1.49 -3.36
N VAL A 39 6.01 1.91 -4.38
CA VAL A 39 6.58 0.96 -5.35
C VAL A 39 7.48 -0.09 -4.69
N ILE A 40 8.09 0.22 -3.54
CA ILE A 40 8.88 -0.75 -2.75
C ILE A 40 7.96 -1.83 -2.16
N THR A 41 6.85 -1.42 -1.55
CA THR A 41 5.83 -2.31 -0.99
C THR A 41 5.28 -3.25 -2.06
N GLU A 42 5.01 -2.72 -3.25
CA GLU A 42 4.58 -3.51 -4.40
C GLU A 42 5.63 -4.57 -4.79
N CYS A 43 6.90 -4.19 -4.89
CA CYS A 43 7.99 -5.12 -5.19
C CYS A 43 8.14 -6.22 -4.14
N GLU A 44 8.12 -5.87 -2.85
CA GLU A 44 8.27 -6.83 -1.75
C GLU A 44 7.14 -7.87 -1.78
N VAL A 45 5.90 -7.42 -1.93
CA VAL A 45 4.74 -8.29 -2.02
C VAL A 45 4.84 -9.20 -3.25
N PHE A 46 5.17 -8.69 -4.44
CA PHE A 46 5.33 -9.54 -5.62
C PHE A 46 6.52 -10.49 -5.57
N SER A 47 7.58 -10.15 -4.84
CA SER A 47 8.74 -11.04 -4.67
C SER A 47 8.46 -12.25 -3.77
N GLY A 48 7.51 -12.11 -2.82
CA GLY A 48 7.12 -13.16 -1.88
C GLY A 48 5.83 -13.90 -2.22
N LEU A 49 5.07 -13.45 -3.23
CA LEU A 49 3.80 -14.07 -3.62
C LEU A 49 4.00 -15.28 -4.55
N ASP A 50 3.33 -16.38 -4.21
CA ASP A 50 3.13 -17.49 -5.14
C ASP A 50 2.27 -17.07 -6.34
N SER A 51 2.48 -17.75 -7.47
CA SER A 51 1.87 -17.39 -8.76
C SER A 51 0.32 -17.31 -8.73
N GLU A 52 -0.33 -18.08 -7.86
CA GLU A 52 -1.78 -18.11 -7.66
C GLU A 52 -2.34 -16.82 -7.06
N TYR A 53 -1.56 -16.10 -6.25
CA TYR A 53 -1.97 -14.86 -5.58
C TYR A 53 -1.58 -13.60 -6.35
N ARG A 54 -0.82 -13.75 -7.43
CA ARG A 54 -0.31 -12.64 -8.25
C ARG A 54 -1.43 -11.79 -8.85
N LEU A 55 -2.54 -12.41 -9.28
CA LEU A 55 -3.72 -11.71 -9.80
C LEU A 55 -4.45 -10.89 -8.72
N GLN A 56 -4.39 -11.33 -7.46
CA GLN A 56 -4.97 -10.59 -6.34
C GLN A 56 -4.08 -9.39 -5.97
N GLY A 57 -2.76 -9.59 -5.98
CA GLY A 57 -1.77 -8.51 -5.85
C GLY A 57 -1.96 -7.39 -6.86
N ILE A 58 -2.13 -7.73 -8.16
CA ILE A 58 -2.35 -6.72 -9.22
C ILE A 58 -3.63 -5.89 -8.99
N LYS A 59 -4.68 -6.47 -8.39
CA LYS A 59 -5.90 -5.71 -8.07
C LYS A 59 -5.71 -4.79 -6.87
N LEU A 60 -4.84 -5.15 -5.93
CA LEU A 60 -4.53 -4.35 -4.75
C LEU A 60 -3.68 -3.12 -5.13
N PHE A 61 -2.65 -3.33 -5.95
CA PHE A 61 -1.75 -2.28 -6.42
C PHE A 61 -2.33 -1.59 -7.66
N ASN A 62 -3.18 -0.59 -7.43
CA ASN A 62 -3.62 0.32 -8.48
C ASN A 62 -2.57 1.43 -8.66
N PRO A 63 -2.14 1.76 -9.89
CA PRO A 63 -1.17 2.83 -10.15
C PRO A 63 -1.55 4.20 -9.55
N ARG A 64 -2.84 4.46 -9.35
CA ARG A 64 -3.34 5.70 -8.71
C ARG A 64 -3.12 5.75 -7.20
N ARG A 65 -2.75 4.62 -6.58
CA ARG A 65 -2.49 4.48 -5.14
C ARG A 65 -1.03 4.16 -4.84
N CYS A 66 -0.21 3.87 -5.85
CA CYS A 66 1.23 3.73 -5.68
C CYS A 66 1.91 5.11 -5.71
N ILE A 67 2.60 5.45 -4.63
CA ILE A 67 3.49 6.60 -4.55
C ILE A 67 4.83 6.18 -5.14
N ASP A 68 5.28 6.98 -6.10
CA ASP A 68 6.57 6.78 -6.75
C ASP A 68 7.71 7.16 -5.80
N VAL A 69 8.83 6.45 -5.91
CA VAL A 69 10.04 6.73 -5.11
C VAL A 69 11.02 7.47 -6.02
N SER A 70 11.18 8.77 -5.76
CA SER A 70 12.20 9.59 -6.43
C SER A 70 13.50 9.59 -5.64
N SER A 71 14.63 9.58 -6.34
CA SER A 71 15.96 9.79 -5.75
C SER A 71 16.24 11.25 -5.37
N SER A 72 15.39 12.18 -5.84
CA SER A 72 15.39 13.58 -5.41
C SER A 72 14.28 13.81 -4.40
N LEU A 73 14.66 14.14 -3.17
CA LEU A 73 13.75 14.76 -2.21
C LEU A 73 13.63 16.24 -2.57
N PRO A 74 12.43 16.85 -2.50
CA PRO A 74 12.33 18.31 -2.54
C PRO A 74 13.13 18.87 -1.36
N ASP A 75 13.90 19.93 -1.61
CA ASP A 75 14.70 20.61 -0.58
C ASP A 75 13.81 20.88 0.64
N LEU A 76 14.11 20.19 1.76
CA LEU A 76 13.43 20.44 3.02
C LEU A 76 13.90 21.80 3.51
N PRO A 77 13.00 22.74 3.86
CA PRO A 77 13.41 24.01 4.43
C PRO A 77 14.21 23.74 5.71
N GLU A 78 15.43 24.28 5.77
CA GLU A 78 16.26 24.26 6.97
C GLU A 78 15.48 24.90 8.12
N THR A 79 15.25 24.13 9.19
CA THR A 79 14.60 24.57 10.43
C THR A 79 15.56 25.34 11.32
#